data_AF-K9V5Y2-F1
#
_entry.id   AF-K9V5Y2-F1
#
_cell.length_a   1.000
_cell.length_b   1.000
_cell.length_c   1.000
_cell.angle_alpha   90.00
_cell.angle_beta   90.00
_cell.angle_gamma   90.00
#
_symmetry.space_group_name_H-M   'P 1'
#
loop_
_entity.id
_entity.type
_entity.pdbx_description
1 polymer ?
#
loop_
_entity_poly.entity_id
_entity_poly.type
_entity_poly.pdbx_seq_one_letter_code
_entity_poly.pdbx_strand_id
1 'polypeptide(L)'
;MELLEFILMLATVTGIINGEIIAIKDNTGQVGQVKLTCINPQPNLAAPRLKELLPADSPVVIRSIEKDQSGRIVGEVYVDNRSINLRLVEEGNAVVNRETLNNCSENKIQYLIAEANAKNKQLGLWQQSKVHSLQGKLIYQEITPVMSTRSYRGEEFFLVTNFPEKNRLVLLPSAQVSRTQLQALHNQQVEIKAVYIEGIKPDSAGVACPIDADGKCMPQGGGYQVLSVSRSPVK
;
A
#
# COMPACT_ATOMS: atom_id res chain seq x y z
N MET A 1 -22.79 -0.09 31.95
CA MET A 1 -22.78 0.26 30.51
C MET A 1 -22.75 1.76 30.46
N GLU A 2 -21.58 2.34 30.23
CA GLU A 2 -21.46 3.79 30.01
C GLU A 2 -22.03 4.11 28.62
N LEU A 3 -22.94 5.08 28.57
CA LEU A 3 -23.41 5.66 27.32
C LEU A 3 -22.26 6.51 26.77
N LEU A 4 -21.59 6.01 25.73
CA LEU A 4 -20.72 6.85 24.90
C LEU A 4 -21.61 7.91 24.23
N GLU A 5 -21.43 9.17 24.61
CA GLU A 5 -22.08 10.29 23.94
C GLU A 5 -21.43 10.51 22.58
N PHE A 6 -22.13 10.09 21.53
CA PHE A 6 -21.72 10.38 20.16
C PHE A 6 -22.08 11.84 19.82
N ILE A 7 -21.07 12.62 19.45
CA ILE A 7 -21.25 14.00 19.02
C ILE A 7 -21.08 14.08 17.51
N LEU A 8 -22.12 14.55 16.82
CA LEU A 8 -22.03 14.92 15.41
C LEU A 8 -21.46 16.33 15.30
N MET A 9 -20.36 16.45 14.55
CA MET A 9 -19.66 17.72 14.35
C MET A 9 -19.57 18.04 12.86
N LEU A 10 -19.91 19.27 12.50
CA LEU A 10 -19.65 19.81 11.16
C LEU A 10 -18.23 20.36 11.10
N ALA A 11 -17.49 19.97 10.07
CA ALA A 11 -16.14 20.45 9.83
C ALA A 11 -15.83 20.54 8.33
N THR A 12 -14.71 21.16 8.02
CA THR A 12 -14.14 21.26 6.67
C THR A 12 -12.77 20.61 6.67
N VAL A 13 -12.47 19.79 5.66
CA VAL A 13 -11.15 19.15 5.53
C VAL A 13 -10.11 20.17 5.11
N THR A 14 -9.04 20.30 5.88
CA THR A 14 -7.90 21.16 5.55
C THR A 14 -6.73 20.38 4.96
N GLY A 15 -6.69 19.06 5.16
CA GLY A 15 -5.70 18.19 4.51
C GLY A 15 -5.73 16.75 5.02
N ILE A 16 -4.93 15.90 4.36
CA ILE A 16 -4.71 14.50 4.74
C ILE A 16 -3.31 14.38 5.32
N ILE A 17 -3.20 13.97 6.59
CA ILE A 17 -1.91 13.82 7.27
C ILE A 17 -1.28 12.48 6.88
N ASN A 18 -2.03 11.40 6.99
CA ASN A 18 -1.63 10.06 6.56
C ASN A 18 -2.88 9.20 6.28
N GLY A 19 -2.71 7.89 6.11
CA GLY A 19 -3.82 6.97 5.81
C GLY A 19 -4.85 6.79 6.94
N GLU A 20 -4.56 7.29 8.15
CA GLU A 20 -5.41 7.14 9.33
C GLU A 20 -5.92 8.47 9.91
N ILE A 21 -5.29 9.59 9.55
CA ILE A 21 -5.51 10.88 10.18
C ILE A 21 -5.77 11.96 9.12
N ILE A 22 -6.86 12.70 9.31
CA ILE A 22 -7.19 13.89 8.54
C ILE A 22 -7.07 15.14 9.41
N ALA A 23 -6.71 16.26 8.78
CA ALA A 23 -6.76 17.58 9.38
C ALA A 23 -8.07 18.27 9.00
N ILE A 24 -8.72 18.89 9.99
CA ILE A 24 -10.00 19.55 9.82
C ILE A 24 -10.00 20.94 10.45
N LYS A 25 -10.97 21.74 10.04
CA LYS A 25 -11.37 22.99 10.68
C LYS A 25 -12.84 22.88 11.05
N ASP A 26 -13.17 23.00 12.33
CA ASP A 26 -14.57 22.92 12.78
C ASP A 26 -15.37 24.18 12.41
N ASN A 27 -16.68 24.14 12.69
CA ASN A 27 -17.59 25.26 12.43
C ASN A 27 -17.31 26.52 13.27
N THR A 28 -16.53 26.44 14.34
CA THR A 28 -16.06 27.60 15.13
C THR A 28 -14.77 28.19 14.57
N GLY A 29 -14.16 27.51 13.60
CA GLY A 29 -12.92 27.89 12.95
C GLY A 29 -11.67 27.34 13.62
N GLN A 30 -11.80 26.47 14.64
CA GLN A 30 -10.66 25.82 15.28
C GLN A 30 -10.12 24.69 14.42
N VAL A 31 -8.80 24.58 14.34
CA VAL A 31 -8.12 23.50 13.62
C VAL A 31 -7.92 22.29 14.53
N GLY A 32 -8.12 21.10 13.99
CA GLY A 32 -8.01 19.85 14.72
C GLY A 32 -7.62 18.69 13.82
N GLN A 33 -7.50 17.51 14.43
CA GLN A 33 -7.20 16.27 13.71
C GLN A 33 -8.24 15.22 14.08
N VAL A 34 -8.56 14.37 13.11
CA VAL A 34 -9.45 13.23 13.28
C VAL A 34 -8.71 11.96 12.92
N LYS A 35 -8.61 11.03 13.86
CA LYS A 35 -8.17 9.66 13.62
C LYS A 35 -9.39 8.80 13.26
N LEU A 36 -9.31 8.12 12.12
CA LEU A 36 -10.35 7.21 11.66
C LEU A 36 -10.43 5.99 12.60
N THR A 37 -11.64 5.62 13.00
CA THR A 37 -11.92 4.51 13.92
C THR A 37 -12.59 3.32 13.23
N CYS A 38 -12.66 2.18 13.93
CA CYS A 38 -13.25 0.89 13.50
C CYS A 38 -12.56 0.20 12.32
N ILE A 39 -11.48 0.80 11.80
CA ILE A 39 -10.70 0.30 10.69
C ILE A 39 -9.21 0.40 11.01
N ASN A 40 -8.41 -0.44 10.38
CA ASN A 40 -6.96 -0.32 10.31
C ASN A 40 -6.58 -0.04 8.85
N PRO A 41 -6.41 1.24 8.47
CA PRO A 41 -6.04 1.62 7.11
C PRO A 41 -4.66 1.11 6.72
N GLN A 42 -4.49 0.72 5.46
CA GLN A 42 -3.17 0.45 4.88
C GLN A 42 -2.58 1.76 4.39
N PRO A 43 -1.51 2.32 5.01
CA PRO A 43 -1.11 3.71 4.77
C PRO A 43 -0.84 4.06 3.30
N ASN A 44 -0.24 3.14 2.55
CA ASN A 44 0.10 3.29 1.13
C ASN A 44 -1.13 3.30 0.20
N LEU A 45 -2.24 2.68 0.60
CA LEU A 45 -3.49 2.61 -0.17
C LEU A 45 -4.50 3.67 0.30
N ALA A 46 -4.63 3.84 1.61
CA ALA A 46 -5.61 4.74 2.21
C ALA A 46 -5.26 6.22 2.02
N ALA A 47 -4.00 6.62 2.18
CA ALA A 47 -3.61 8.04 2.07
C ALA A 47 -3.92 8.65 0.69
N PRO A 48 -3.54 8.04 -0.46
CA PRO A 48 -3.91 8.59 -1.76
C PRO A 48 -5.44 8.58 -1.96
N ARG A 49 -6.13 7.52 -1.52
CA ARG A 49 -7.57 7.44 -1.67
C ARG A 49 -8.32 8.49 -0.85
N LEU A 50 -7.85 8.78 0.36
CA LEU A 50 -8.40 9.85 1.19
C LEU A 50 -8.25 11.22 0.52
N LYS A 51 -7.14 11.49 -0.18
CA LYS A 51 -6.97 12.76 -0.93
C LYS A 51 -7.98 12.91 -2.06
N GLU A 52 -8.38 11.80 -2.69
CA GLU A 52 -9.40 11.81 -3.75
C GLU A 52 -10.82 11.95 -3.18
N LEU A 53 -11.11 11.26 -2.07
CA LEU A 53 -12.43 11.28 -1.43
C LEU A 53 -12.70 12.56 -0.63
N LEU A 54 -11.64 13.18 -0.10
CA LEU A 54 -11.66 14.34 0.77
C LEU A 54 -10.67 15.41 0.28
N PRO A 55 -10.91 16.03 -0.90
CA PRO A 55 -10.12 17.17 -1.33
C PRO A 55 -10.20 18.31 -0.29
N ALA A 56 -9.20 19.20 -0.31
CA ALA A 56 -9.22 20.38 0.57
C ALA A 56 -10.53 21.17 0.40
N ASP A 57 -10.99 21.74 1.50
CA ASP A 57 -12.26 22.46 1.62
C ASP A 57 -13.54 21.61 1.48
N SER A 58 -13.40 20.27 1.50
CA SER A 58 -14.57 19.38 1.53
C SER A 58 -15.33 19.51 2.85
N PRO A 59 -16.66 19.75 2.83
CA PRO A 59 -17.48 19.69 4.03
C PRO A 59 -17.65 18.23 4.46
N VAL A 60 -17.51 17.99 5.76
CA VAL A 60 -17.65 16.67 6.37
C VAL A 60 -18.50 16.73 7.64
N VAL A 61 -19.17 15.62 7.92
CA VAL A 61 -19.75 15.35 9.24
C VAL A 61 -18.87 14.33 9.94
N ILE A 62 -18.45 14.63 11.16
CA ILE A 62 -17.66 13.72 11.99
C ILE A 62 -18.57 13.19 13.10
N ARG A 63 -18.72 11.88 13.17
CA ARG A 63 -19.29 11.19 14.32
C ARG A 63 -18.17 10.91 15.31
N SER A 64 -17.99 11.83 16.25
CA SER A 64 -16.97 11.76 17.29
C SER A 64 -17.38 10.75 18.35
N ILE A 65 -16.41 9.93 18.78
CA ILE A 65 -16.58 8.90 19.80
C ILE A 65 -15.89 9.35 21.09
N GLU A 66 -14.64 9.79 20.95
CA GLU A 66 -13.83 10.29 22.06
C GLU A 66 -12.70 11.18 21.52
N LYS A 67 -11.91 11.73 22.45
CA LYS A 67 -10.59 12.27 22.12
C LYS A 67 -9.52 11.32 22.64
N ASP A 68 -8.50 11.08 21.84
CA ASP A 68 -7.35 10.29 22.30
C ASP A 68 -6.44 11.10 23.23
N GLN A 69 -5.39 10.45 23.75
CA GLN A 69 -4.43 11.05 24.68
C GLN A 69 -3.69 12.27 24.09
N SER A 70 -3.64 12.39 22.76
CA SER A 70 -3.04 13.54 22.06
C SER A 70 -4.07 14.64 21.78
N GLY A 71 -5.30 14.50 22.25
CA GLY A 71 -6.40 15.44 22.03
C GLY A 71 -7.03 15.35 20.64
N ARG A 72 -6.67 14.34 19.83
CA ARG A 72 -7.24 14.15 18.49
C ARG A 72 -8.63 13.53 18.63
N ILE A 73 -9.54 13.94 17.75
CA ILE A 73 -10.87 13.35 17.69
C ILE A 73 -10.75 11.94 17.12
N VAL A 74 -11.35 10.95 17.76
CA VAL A 74 -11.47 9.58 17.22
C VAL A 74 -12.88 9.39 16.73
N GLY A 75 -13.05 9.08 15.44
CA GLY A 75 -14.40 9.08 14.87
C GLY A 75 -14.54 8.50 13.47
N GLU A 76 -15.79 8.48 13.02
CA GLU A 76 -16.16 8.19 11.64
C GLU A 76 -16.41 9.49 10.88
N VAL A 77 -15.91 9.56 9.65
CA VAL A 77 -16.03 10.73 8.78
C VAL A 77 -17.03 10.43 7.69
N TYR A 78 -17.95 11.37 7.44
CA TYR A 78 -19.01 11.24 6.45
C TYR A 78 -18.99 12.40 5.46
N VAL A 79 -19.18 12.08 4.19
CA VAL A 79 -19.46 13.03 3.09
C VAL A 79 -20.76 12.61 2.44
N ASP A 80 -21.70 13.54 2.26
CA ASP A 80 -23.01 13.26 1.65
C ASP A 80 -23.71 12.02 2.24
N ASN A 81 -23.66 11.90 3.57
CA ASN A 81 -24.22 10.78 4.34
C ASN A 81 -23.59 9.40 4.02
N ARG A 82 -22.37 9.36 3.46
CA ARG A 82 -21.60 8.14 3.21
C ARG A 82 -20.35 8.12 4.08
N SER A 83 -20.13 7.01 4.79
CA SER A 83 -18.96 6.81 5.64
C SER A 83 -17.70 6.61 4.79
N ILE A 84 -16.72 7.49 4.98
CA ILE A 84 -15.40 7.39 4.36
C ILE A 84 -14.64 6.19 4.93
N ASN A 85 -14.77 5.95 6.23
CA ASN A 85 -14.16 4.80 6.90
C ASN A 85 -14.65 3.49 6.27
N LEU A 86 -15.97 3.35 6.06
CA LEU A 86 -16.57 2.18 5.40
C LEU A 86 -16.09 2.07 3.96
N ARG A 87 -16.05 3.19 3.24
CA ARG A 87 -15.62 3.23 1.84
C ARG A 87 -14.19 2.72 1.65
N LEU A 88 -13.27 3.06 2.57
CA LEU A 88 -11.92 2.53 2.56
C LEU A 88 -11.89 1.00 2.70
N VAL A 89 -12.78 0.41 3.50
CA VAL A 89 -12.88 -1.04 3.64
C VAL A 89 -13.48 -1.68 2.40
N GLU A 90 -14.54 -1.10 1.83
CA GLU A 90 -15.19 -1.58 0.59
C GLU A 90 -14.21 -1.67 -0.59
N GLU A 91 -13.28 -0.72 -0.67
CA GLU A 91 -12.28 -0.63 -1.74
C GLU A 91 -11.00 -1.41 -1.41
N GLY A 92 -10.92 -2.05 -0.24
CA GLY A 92 -9.74 -2.81 0.19
C GLY A 92 -8.55 -1.91 0.56
N ASN A 93 -8.77 -0.65 0.91
CA ASN A 93 -7.73 0.27 1.39
C ASN A 93 -7.55 0.20 2.93
N ALA A 94 -8.44 -0.51 3.62
CA ALA A 94 -8.39 -0.74 5.05
C ALA A 94 -8.97 -2.12 5.40
N VAL A 95 -8.57 -2.66 6.56
CA VAL A 95 -9.22 -3.84 7.18
C VAL A 95 -10.07 -3.40 8.36
N VAL A 96 -11.03 -4.22 8.78
CA VAL A 96 -11.88 -3.90 9.94
C VAL A 96 -11.11 -4.13 11.22
N ASN A 97 -11.07 -3.12 12.10
CA ASN A 97 -10.50 -3.28 13.42
C ASN A 97 -11.56 -3.87 14.36
N ARG A 98 -11.42 -5.16 14.69
CA ARG A 98 -12.39 -5.90 15.51
C ARG A 98 -12.49 -5.39 16.94
N GLU A 99 -11.41 -4.82 17.48
CA GLU A 99 -11.35 -4.32 18.85
C GLU A 99 -12.16 -3.04 19.02
N THR A 100 -12.10 -2.15 18.01
CA THR A 100 -12.80 -0.86 18.04
C THR A 100 -14.13 -0.88 17.30
N LEU A 101 -14.49 -1.98 16.62
CA LEU A 101 -15.72 -2.09 15.81
C LEU A 101 -17.01 -1.83 16.61
N ASN A 102 -17.01 -2.08 17.91
CA ASN A 102 -18.18 -1.79 18.76
C ASN A 102 -18.47 -0.29 18.85
N ASN A 103 -17.47 0.56 18.65
CA ASN A 103 -17.64 2.01 18.58
C ASN A 103 -18.41 2.43 17.32
N CYS A 104 -18.47 1.57 16.30
CA CYS A 104 -19.27 1.72 15.09
C CYS A 104 -20.45 0.75 15.02
N SER A 105 -21.11 0.51 16.15
CA SER A 105 -22.20 -0.47 16.31
C SER A 105 -23.29 -0.36 15.23
N GLU A 106 -23.70 0.85 14.86
CA GLU A 106 -24.72 1.10 13.82
C GLU A 106 -24.34 0.52 12.45
N ASN A 107 -23.05 0.59 12.09
CA ASN A 107 -22.52 0.13 10.80
C ASN A 107 -21.72 -1.17 10.90
N LYS A 108 -21.70 -1.81 12.08
CA LYS A 108 -20.84 -2.99 12.36
C LYS A 108 -20.99 -4.07 11.29
N ILE A 109 -22.24 -4.44 10.95
CA ILE A 109 -22.50 -5.47 9.95
C ILE A 109 -22.03 -5.03 8.56
N GLN A 110 -22.19 -3.75 8.21
CA GLN A 110 -21.78 -3.20 6.91
C GLN A 110 -20.27 -3.28 6.74
N TYR A 111 -19.48 -2.93 7.77
CA TYR A 111 -18.02 -3.09 7.73
C TYR A 111 -17.59 -4.54 7.48
N LEU A 112 -18.24 -5.50 8.14
CA LEU A 112 -17.92 -6.92 7.97
C LEU A 112 -18.25 -7.43 6.56
N ILE A 113 -19.40 -7.02 6.02
CA ILE A 113 -19.81 -7.34 4.65
C ILE A 113 -18.88 -6.67 3.65
N ALA A 114 -18.53 -5.40 3.84
CA ALA A 114 -17.61 -4.65 3.00
C ALA A 114 -16.25 -5.34 2.91
N GLU A 115 -15.68 -5.74 4.05
CA GLU A 115 -14.40 -6.46 4.07
C GLU A 115 -14.49 -7.80 3.36
N ALA A 116 -15.54 -8.58 3.60
CA ALA A 116 -15.74 -9.87 2.93
C ALA A 116 -15.88 -9.70 1.40
N ASN A 117 -16.59 -8.66 0.96
CA ASN A 117 -16.75 -8.34 -0.45
C ASN A 117 -15.43 -7.89 -1.09
N ALA A 118 -14.67 -7.03 -0.41
CA ALA A 118 -13.37 -6.58 -0.88
C ALA A 118 -12.38 -7.76 -1.00
N LYS A 119 -12.39 -8.69 -0.04
CA LYS A 119 -11.65 -9.97 -0.10
C LYS A 119 -12.04 -10.80 -1.32
N ASN A 120 -13.34 -11.07 -1.49
CA ASN A 120 -13.83 -11.89 -2.60
C ASN A 120 -13.54 -11.27 -3.97
N LYS A 121 -13.63 -9.94 -4.07
CA LYS A 121 -13.33 -9.20 -5.31
C LYS A 121 -11.84 -8.89 -5.49
N GLN A 122 -10.99 -9.31 -4.55
CA GLN A 122 -9.55 -9.05 -4.56
C GLN A 122 -9.25 -7.57 -4.79
N LEU A 123 -9.83 -6.67 -4.00
CA LEU A 123 -9.64 -5.22 -4.11
C LEU A 123 -8.55 -4.72 -3.16
N GLY A 124 -7.82 -3.67 -3.57
CA GLY A 124 -6.79 -3.03 -2.76
C GLY A 124 -5.80 -4.04 -2.16
N LEU A 125 -5.72 -4.09 -0.83
CA LEU A 125 -4.85 -4.99 -0.07
C LEU A 125 -5.16 -6.48 -0.28
N TRP A 126 -6.34 -6.81 -0.80
CA TRP A 126 -6.74 -8.18 -1.13
C TRP A 126 -6.43 -8.58 -2.56
N GLN A 127 -5.84 -7.69 -3.37
CA GLN A 127 -5.36 -8.04 -4.71
C GLN A 127 -4.32 -9.16 -4.58
N GLN A 128 -4.62 -10.32 -5.16
CA GLN A 128 -3.60 -11.34 -5.33
C GLN A 128 -2.61 -10.83 -6.37
N SER A 129 -1.38 -10.63 -5.94
CA SER A 129 -0.25 -10.39 -6.80
C SER A 129 -0.30 -11.30 -8.04
N LYS A 130 -0.46 -10.69 -9.22
CA LYS A 130 -0.58 -11.43 -10.47
C LYS A 130 0.68 -12.27 -10.68
N VAL A 131 0.53 -13.59 -10.69
CA VAL A 131 1.64 -14.50 -10.99
C VAL A 131 1.86 -14.52 -12.50
N HIS A 132 3.01 -14.06 -12.92
CA HIS A 132 3.48 -14.10 -14.30
C HIS A 132 4.26 -15.39 -14.53
N SER A 133 3.92 -16.11 -15.59
CA SER A 133 4.79 -17.17 -16.13
C SER A 133 5.64 -16.54 -17.23
N LEU A 134 6.96 -16.51 -17.02
CA LEU A 134 7.91 -15.85 -17.91
C LEU A 134 8.98 -16.85 -18.34
N GLN A 135 9.40 -16.77 -19.59
CA GLN A 135 10.46 -17.60 -20.14
C GLN A 135 11.55 -16.73 -20.75
N GLY A 136 12.80 -17.13 -20.56
CA GLY A 136 13.93 -16.37 -21.04
C GLY A 136 15.26 -16.92 -20.58
N LYS A 137 16.33 -16.25 -20.97
CA LYS A 137 17.68 -16.57 -20.51
C LYS A 137 17.94 -15.84 -19.20
N LEU A 138 18.30 -16.58 -18.15
CA LEU A 138 18.65 -16.00 -16.86
C LEU A 138 20.09 -15.48 -16.90
N ILE A 139 20.26 -14.19 -16.60
CA ILE A 139 21.55 -13.52 -16.52
C ILE A 139 21.78 -13.09 -15.08
N TYR A 140 22.93 -13.48 -14.55
CA TYR A 140 23.44 -13.05 -13.26
C TYR A 140 24.56 -12.05 -13.52
N GLN A 141 24.54 -10.91 -12.81
CA GLN A 141 25.62 -9.93 -12.83
C GLN A 141 25.97 -9.59 -11.39
N GLU A 142 27.18 -9.94 -10.98
CA GLU A 142 27.67 -9.59 -9.66
C GLU A 142 27.69 -8.06 -9.49
N ILE A 143 27.10 -7.60 -8.39
CA ILE A 143 27.13 -6.20 -8.00
C ILE A 143 28.31 -6.05 -7.05
N THR A 144 29.29 -5.24 -7.44
CA THR A 144 30.37 -4.87 -6.53
C THR A 144 29.79 -4.04 -5.38
N PRO A 145 30.24 -4.25 -4.13
CA PRO A 145 29.73 -3.57 -2.93
C PRO A 145 30.24 -2.12 -2.86
N VAL A 146 30.01 -1.35 -3.91
CA VAL A 146 30.25 0.09 -4.00
C VAL A 146 28.91 0.82 -4.01
N MET A 147 28.91 2.07 -3.57
CA MET A 147 27.76 2.98 -3.63
C MET A 147 27.42 3.27 -5.10
N SER A 148 26.61 2.42 -5.72
CA SER A 148 26.09 2.59 -7.07
C SER A 148 24.56 2.53 -7.08
N THR A 149 23.96 3.18 -8.08
CA THR A 149 22.51 3.12 -8.33
C THR A 149 22.02 1.68 -8.53
N ARG A 150 22.84 0.83 -9.15
CA ARG A 150 22.53 -0.59 -9.37
C ARG A 150 22.52 -1.38 -8.06
N SER A 151 23.52 -1.14 -7.20
CA SER A 151 23.59 -1.73 -5.86
C SER A 151 22.41 -1.32 -5.01
N TYR A 152 22.03 -0.05 -5.09
CA TYR A 152 20.86 0.47 -4.40
C TYR A 152 19.57 -0.23 -4.83
N ARG A 153 19.37 -0.45 -6.13
CA ARG A 153 18.16 -1.09 -6.67
C ARG A 153 18.12 -2.61 -6.54
N GLY A 154 19.27 -3.27 -6.32
CA GLY A 154 19.36 -4.72 -6.27
C GLY A 154 19.29 -5.40 -7.65
N GLU A 155 19.75 -4.71 -8.70
CA GLU A 155 19.70 -5.18 -10.10
C GLU A 155 20.80 -6.23 -10.39
N GLU A 156 20.68 -7.40 -9.76
CA GLU A 156 21.65 -8.50 -9.81
C GLU A 156 21.26 -9.60 -10.80
N PHE A 157 19.97 -9.96 -10.83
CA PHE A 157 19.44 -11.01 -11.70
C PHE A 157 18.51 -10.43 -12.76
N PHE A 158 18.60 -10.98 -13.95
CA PHE A 158 17.79 -10.55 -15.08
C PHE A 158 17.24 -11.73 -15.85
N LEU A 159 16.01 -11.60 -16.33
CA LEU A 159 15.47 -12.47 -17.37
C LEU A 159 15.51 -11.72 -18.69
N VAL A 160 16.32 -12.21 -19.63
CA VAL A 160 16.31 -11.73 -21.01
C VAL A 160 15.26 -12.52 -21.76
N THR A 161 14.12 -11.88 -22.04
CA THR A 161 13.01 -12.52 -22.75
C THR A 161 13.16 -12.32 -24.26
N ASN A 162 12.48 -13.16 -25.04
CA ASN A 162 12.46 -13.04 -26.50
C ASN A 162 11.41 -12.03 -27.00
N PHE A 163 10.75 -11.28 -26.10
CA PHE A 163 9.69 -10.35 -26.45
C PHE A 163 10.26 -8.93 -26.68
N PRO A 164 10.06 -8.33 -27.86
CA PRO A 164 10.74 -7.10 -28.29
C PRO A 164 10.52 -5.88 -27.38
N GLU A 165 9.41 -5.83 -26.62
CA GLU A 165 9.09 -4.71 -25.73
C GLU A 165 9.66 -4.87 -24.30
N LYS A 166 10.12 -6.07 -23.91
CA LYS A 166 10.59 -6.40 -22.54
C LYS A 166 11.83 -7.28 -22.57
N ASN A 167 12.88 -6.78 -23.22
CA ASN A 167 14.11 -7.54 -23.45
C ASN A 167 14.89 -7.85 -22.17
N ARG A 168 14.63 -7.18 -21.04
CA ARG A 168 15.36 -7.41 -19.79
C ARG A 168 14.51 -7.09 -18.57
N LEU A 169 14.12 -8.12 -17.81
CA LEU A 169 13.34 -7.99 -16.58
C LEU A 169 14.24 -8.20 -15.36
N VAL A 170 14.13 -7.35 -14.34
CA VAL A 170 14.85 -7.55 -13.07
C VAL A 170 14.16 -8.65 -12.26
N LEU A 171 14.94 -9.61 -11.78
CA LEU A 171 14.47 -10.69 -10.91
C LEU A 171 14.97 -10.47 -9.49
N LEU A 172 14.10 -10.73 -8.52
CA LEU A 172 14.42 -10.65 -7.11
C LEU A 172 14.32 -12.06 -6.50
N PRO A 173 15.35 -12.51 -5.75
CA PRO A 173 15.24 -13.71 -4.93
C PRO A 173 14.06 -13.62 -3.95
N SER A 174 13.62 -14.77 -3.46
CA SER A 174 12.53 -14.89 -2.50
C SER A 174 12.87 -15.94 -1.44
N ALA A 175 11.96 -16.13 -0.48
CA ALA A 175 12.05 -17.25 0.46
C ALA A 175 11.94 -18.61 -0.25
N GLN A 176 11.26 -18.67 -1.40
CA GLN A 176 11.06 -19.91 -2.17
C GLN A 176 12.21 -20.19 -3.14
N VAL A 177 12.85 -19.13 -3.67
CA VAL A 177 13.94 -19.23 -4.63
C VAL A 177 15.10 -18.36 -4.17
N SER A 178 16.15 -19.02 -3.69
CA SER A 178 17.33 -18.36 -3.12
C SER A 178 18.22 -17.72 -4.18
N ARG A 179 19.05 -16.78 -3.73
CA ARG A 179 20.10 -16.16 -4.54
C ARG A 179 21.01 -17.20 -5.20
N THR A 180 21.46 -18.20 -4.44
CA THR A 180 22.33 -19.28 -4.93
C THR A 180 21.65 -20.14 -6.00
N GLN A 181 20.35 -20.41 -5.86
CA GLN A 181 19.58 -21.15 -6.88
C GLN A 181 19.52 -20.38 -8.19
N LEU A 182 19.29 -19.05 -8.17
CA LEU A 182 19.30 -18.23 -9.37
C LEU A 182 20.70 -18.15 -9.99
N GLN A 183 21.75 -18.01 -9.18
CA GLN A 183 23.15 -18.00 -9.65
C GLN A 183 23.52 -19.28 -10.40
N ALA A 184 23.11 -20.45 -9.87
CA ALA A 184 23.38 -21.75 -10.50
C ALA A 184 22.70 -21.92 -11.87
N LEU A 185 21.71 -21.08 -12.19
CA LEU A 185 20.99 -21.07 -13.46
C LEU A 185 21.48 -19.97 -14.40
N HIS A 186 22.58 -19.30 -14.07
CA HIS A 186 23.18 -18.28 -14.94
C HIS A 186 23.45 -18.85 -16.35
N ASN A 187 23.09 -18.06 -17.37
CA ASN A 187 23.17 -18.37 -18.78
C ASN A 187 22.29 -19.53 -19.26
N GLN A 188 21.37 -20.02 -18.43
CA GLN A 188 20.43 -21.08 -18.80
C GLN A 188 19.09 -20.51 -19.25
N GLN A 189 18.41 -21.24 -20.14
CA GLN A 189 17.03 -20.97 -20.47
C GLN A 189 16.14 -21.47 -19.33
N VAL A 190 15.32 -20.58 -18.78
CA VAL A 190 14.47 -20.88 -17.63
C VAL A 190 13.03 -20.46 -17.87
N GLU A 191 12.14 -21.19 -17.21
CA GLU A 191 10.77 -20.77 -16.97
C GLU A 191 10.64 -20.40 -15.50
N ILE A 192 10.15 -19.19 -15.25
CA ILE A 192 9.89 -18.67 -13.92
C ILE A 192 8.42 -18.38 -13.72
N LYS A 193 7.93 -18.63 -12.50
CA LYS A 193 6.72 -18.00 -12.00
C LYS A 193 7.14 -16.89 -11.05
N ALA A 194 6.66 -15.68 -11.28
CA ALA A 194 7.07 -14.53 -10.50
C ALA A 194 5.93 -13.53 -10.31
N VAL A 195 6.02 -12.76 -9.24
CA VAL A 195 5.13 -11.64 -8.95
C VAL A 195 5.90 -10.35 -9.14
N TYR A 196 5.30 -9.38 -9.83
CA TYR A 196 5.90 -8.05 -9.88
C TYR A 196 5.67 -7.31 -8.56
N ILE A 197 6.73 -6.75 -8.01
CA ILE A 197 6.72 -5.90 -6.82
C ILE A 197 7.19 -4.52 -7.22
N GLU A 198 6.41 -3.50 -6.87
CA GLU A 198 6.80 -2.11 -7.04
C GLU A 198 7.89 -1.75 -6.03
N GLY A 199 8.90 -1.00 -6.49
CA GLY A 199 9.97 -0.55 -5.62
C GLY A 199 9.51 0.53 -4.63
N ILE A 200 10.02 0.49 -3.42
CA ILE A 200 9.67 1.43 -2.35
C ILE A 200 10.51 2.68 -2.49
N LYS A 201 9.88 3.85 -2.52
CA LYS A 201 10.58 5.14 -2.44
C LYS A 201 10.76 5.50 -0.95
N PRO A 202 12.01 5.55 -0.43
CA PRO A 202 12.23 6.01 0.94
C PRO A 202 11.90 7.50 1.06
N ASP A 203 11.54 7.90 2.28
CA ASP A 203 11.38 9.31 2.60
C ASP A 203 12.74 10.00 2.54
N SER A 204 12.82 11.10 1.80
CA SER A 204 14.00 11.95 1.68
C SER A 204 14.40 12.59 3.01
N ALA A 205 13.49 12.65 3.99
CA ALA A 205 13.76 13.16 5.33
C ALA A 205 14.50 12.11 6.20
N GLY A 206 15.80 11.92 5.95
CA GLY A 206 16.71 11.24 6.89
C GLY A 206 17.41 9.98 6.37
N VAL A 207 17.20 9.59 5.10
CA VAL A 207 17.93 8.48 4.48
C VAL A 207 18.65 8.97 3.22
N ALA A 208 19.98 8.79 3.17
CA ALA A 208 20.74 9.07 1.96
C ALA A 208 20.37 8.06 0.86
N CYS A 209 19.88 8.55 -0.27
CA CYS A 209 19.40 7.76 -1.39
C CYS A 209 19.92 8.35 -2.72
N PRO A 210 20.10 7.54 -3.77
CA PRO A 210 20.25 8.09 -5.12
C PRO A 210 18.96 8.80 -5.55
N ILE A 211 19.09 9.97 -6.15
CA ILE A 211 17.96 10.79 -6.61
C ILE A 211 17.69 10.59 -8.12
N ASP A 212 16.43 10.71 -8.51
CA ASP A 212 16.00 10.76 -9.91
C ASP A 212 16.14 12.19 -10.48
N ALA A 213 15.70 12.38 -11.74
CA ALA A 213 15.76 13.67 -12.43
C ALA A 213 14.90 14.76 -11.74
N ASP A 214 13.90 14.36 -10.95
CA ASP A 214 13.02 15.26 -10.21
C ASP A 214 13.56 15.56 -8.79
N GLY A 215 14.78 15.08 -8.47
CA GLY A 215 15.40 15.27 -7.16
C GLY A 215 14.81 14.40 -6.05
N LYS A 216 13.98 13.39 -6.38
CA LYS A 216 13.36 12.49 -5.40
C LYS A 216 14.15 11.19 -5.28
N CYS A 217 14.08 10.53 -4.12
CA CYS A 217 14.69 9.21 -3.95
C CYS A 217 14.17 8.24 -5.01
N MET A 218 15.10 7.55 -5.66
CA MET A 218 14.78 6.44 -6.54
C MET A 218 14.05 5.32 -5.78
N PRO A 219 13.16 4.56 -6.44
CA PRO A 219 12.57 3.38 -5.83
C PRO A 219 13.61 2.27 -5.65
N GLN A 220 13.58 1.61 -4.50
CA GLN A 220 14.45 0.48 -4.16
C GLN A 220 13.67 -0.85 -4.23
N GLY A 221 14.31 -1.90 -4.74
CA GLY A 221 13.77 -3.27 -4.68
C GLY A 221 12.56 -3.54 -5.59
N GLY A 222 12.40 -2.77 -6.67
CA GLY A 222 11.37 -3.04 -7.68
C GLY A 222 11.80 -4.15 -8.65
N GLY A 223 10.91 -5.10 -8.96
CA GLY A 223 11.21 -6.19 -9.87
C GLY A 223 10.28 -7.40 -9.72
N TYR A 224 10.59 -8.48 -10.44
CA TYR A 224 9.84 -9.72 -10.38
C TYR A 224 10.41 -10.62 -9.28
N GLN A 225 9.70 -10.73 -8.16
CA GLN A 225 10.03 -11.69 -7.10
C GLN A 225 9.73 -13.11 -7.58
N VAL A 226 10.77 -13.93 -7.64
CA VAL A 226 10.70 -15.28 -8.22
C VAL A 226 10.07 -16.24 -7.22
N LEU A 227 8.94 -16.84 -7.57
CA LEU A 227 8.25 -17.84 -6.74
C LEU A 227 8.71 -19.26 -7.05
N SER A 228 9.03 -19.54 -8.31
CA SER A 228 9.62 -20.81 -8.75
C SER A 228 10.45 -20.59 -9.99
N VAL A 229 11.49 -21.41 -10.16
CA VAL A 229 12.34 -21.43 -11.35
C VAL A 229 12.61 -22.87 -11.76
N SER A 230 12.56 -23.13 -13.06
CA SER A 230 12.92 -24.42 -13.64
C SER A 230 13.65 -24.21 -14.96
N ARG A 231 14.50 -25.17 -15.36
CA ARG A 231 15.11 -25.16 -16.68
C ARG A 231 14.03 -25.38 -17.72
N SER A 232 13.97 -24.52 -18.73
CA SER A 232 13.09 -24.76 -19.87
C SER A 232 13.61 -25.96 -20.66
N PRO A 233 12.72 -26.87 -21.10
CA PRO A 233 13.12 -27.90 -22.04
C PRO A 233 13.63 -27.22 -23.32
N VAL A 234 14.83 -27.61 -23.74
CA VAL A 234 15.35 -27.23 -25.06
C VAL A 234 14.39 -27.85 -26.08
N LYS A 235 13.63 -27.02 -26.78
CA LYS A 235 12.86 -27.44 -27.96
C LYS A 235 13.76 -27.53 -29.16
#